data_AF-A0A9E8LUV3-F1
#
_entry.id   AF-A0A9E8LUV3-F1
#
_cell.length_a   1.000
_cell.length_b   1.000
_cell.length_c   1.000
_cell.angle_alpha   90.00
_cell.angle_beta   90.00
_cell.angle_gamma   90.00
#
_symmetry.space_group_name_H-M   'P 1'
#
loop_
_entity.id
_entity.type
_entity.pdbx_description
1 polymer ?
#
loop_
_entity_poly.entity_id
_entity_poly.type
_entity_poly.pdbx_seq_one_letter_code
_entity_poly.pdbx_strand_id
1 'polypeptide(L)'
;MNIEEVSFQIILNGGNARSLAMEAIELAKKGQFDAAEQKIEEANEAMSIAHRYQTDLVQGEARGEKVEIRILLIHAQDHLMNAMTVIDLAKEIIQVYKKVNEVQ
;
A
#
# COMPACT_ATOMS: atom_id res chain seq x y z
N MET A 1 -11.07 -4.29 -18.53
CA MET A 1 -11.41 -3.09 -17.73
C MET A 1 -10.97 -1.87 -18.50
N ASN A 2 -11.73 -0.78 -18.42
CA ASN A 2 -11.26 0.52 -18.92
C ASN A 2 -10.29 1.18 -17.92
N ILE A 3 -9.70 2.31 -18.29
CA ILE A 3 -8.67 2.97 -17.46
C ILE A 3 -9.24 3.48 -16.14
N GLU A 4 -10.53 3.86 -16.13
CA GLU A 4 -11.24 4.33 -14.94
C GLU A 4 -11.44 3.21 -13.92
N GLU A 5 -11.90 2.04 -14.37
CA GLU A 5 -12.04 0.85 -13.54
C GLU A 5 -10.68 0.42 -12.95
N VAL A 6 -9.62 0.42 -13.76
CA VAL A 6 -8.26 0.12 -13.28
C VAL A 6 -7.82 1.14 -12.23
N SER A 7 -8.06 2.43 -12.49
CA SER A 7 -7.71 3.50 -11.54
C SER A 7 -8.46 3.34 -10.22
N PHE A 8 -9.76 3.03 -10.25
CA PHE A 8 -10.53 2.78 -9.03
C PHE A 8 -10.06 1.55 -8.26
N GLN A 9 -9.65 0.48 -8.96
CA GLN A 9 -9.08 -0.70 -8.29
C GLN A 9 -7.76 -0.38 -7.60
N ILE A 10 -6.89 0.42 -8.23
CA ILE A 10 -5.64 0.86 -7.61
C ILE A 10 -5.93 1.76 -6.40
N ILE A 11 -6.84 2.73 -6.51
CA ILE A 11 -7.20 3.64 -5.41
C ILE A 11 -7.79 2.85 -4.23
N LEU A 12 -8.72 1.93 -4.48
CA LEU A 12 -9.36 1.11 -3.45
C LEU A 12 -8.33 0.29 -2.68
N ASN A 13 -7.51 -0.48 -3.41
CA ASN A 13 -6.55 -1.39 -2.79
C ASN A 13 -5.37 -0.64 -2.16
N GLY A 14 -4.87 0.43 -2.80
CA GLY A 14 -3.83 1.30 -2.23
C GLY A 14 -4.34 2.05 -0.98
N GLY A 15 -5.56 2.55 -1.00
CA GLY A 15 -6.20 3.20 0.16
C GLY A 15 -6.39 2.25 1.35
N ASN A 16 -6.82 1.01 1.07
CA ASN A 16 -6.94 -0.04 2.09
C ASN A 16 -5.57 -0.41 2.67
N ALA A 17 -4.58 -0.67 1.81
CA ALA A 17 -3.23 -1.01 2.21
C ALA A 17 -2.61 0.07 3.12
N ARG A 18 -2.78 1.35 2.75
CA ARG A 18 -2.35 2.48 3.59
C ARG A 18 -3.06 2.52 4.94
N SER A 19 -4.37 2.29 4.97
CA SER A 19 -5.15 2.33 6.20
C SER A 19 -4.74 1.22 7.17
N LEU A 20 -4.52 0.01 6.65
CA LEU A 20 -4.03 -1.14 7.40
C LEU A 20 -2.62 -0.90 7.97
N ALA A 21 -1.72 -0.31 7.18
CA ALA A 21 -0.39 0.06 7.66
C ALA A 21 -0.43 1.12 8.78
N MET A 22 -1.33 2.09 8.69
CA MET A 22 -1.55 3.08 9.76
C MET A 22 -2.14 2.44 11.02
N GLU A 23 -3.06 1.47 10.87
CA GLU A 23 -3.61 0.68 11.98
C GLU A 23 -2.51 -0.15 12.66
N ALA A 24 -1.60 -0.75 11.88
CA ALA A 24 -0.45 -1.48 12.41
C ALA A 24 0.45 -0.61 13.31
N ILE A 25 0.73 0.63 12.88
CA ILE A 25 1.48 1.60 13.69
C ILE A 25 0.75 1.87 15.02
N GLU A 26 -0.58 2.03 14.98
CA GLU A 26 -1.38 2.31 16.17
C GLU A 26 -1.45 1.13 17.14
N LEU A 27 -1.45 -0.11 16.64
CA LEU A 27 -1.36 -1.32 17.47
C LEU A 27 0.03 -1.46 18.11
N ALA A 28 1.10 -1.19 17.35
CA ALA A 28 2.46 -1.23 17.87
C ALA A 28 2.71 -0.19 18.97
N LYS A 29 2.13 1.01 18.85
CA LYS A 29 2.13 2.03 19.93
C LYS A 29 1.54 1.51 21.25
N LYS A 30 0.59 0.59 21.18
CA LYS A 30 -0.07 -0.03 22.33
C LYS A 30 0.64 -1.30 22.83
N GLY A 31 1.80 -1.63 22.24
CA GLY A 31 2.53 -2.86 22.52
C GLY A 31 1.90 -4.13 21.93
N GLN A 32 0.89 -4.00 21.08
CA GLN A 32 0.17 -5.13 20.47
C GLN A 32 0.89 -5.57 19.18
N PHE A 33 2.10 -6.09 19.32
CA PHE A 33 2.99 -6.33 18.18
C PHE A 33 2.52 -7.42 17.23
N ASP A 34 1.99 -8.54 17.74
CA ASP A 34 1.49 -9.63 16.88
C ASP A 34 0.33 -9.14 15.99
N ALA A 35 -0.58 -8.34 16.58
CA ALA A 35 -1.69 -7.74 15.83
C ALA A 35 -1.19 -6.68 14.83
N ALA A 36 -0.13 -5.93 15.17
CA ALA A 36 0.49 -4.99 14.24
C ALA A 36 1.12 -5.71 13.03
N GLU A 37 1.80 -6.84 13.25
CA GLU A 37 2.38 -7.64 12.16
C GLU A 37 1.30 -8.23 11.25
N GLN A 38 0.22 -8.75 11.84
CA GLN A 38 -0.93 -9.22 11.06
C GLN A 38 -1.52 -8.11 10.17
N LYS A 39 -1.61 -6.87 10.69
CA LYS A 39 -2.07 -5.73 9.89
C LYS A 39 -1.13 -5.35 8.76
N ILE A 40 0.18 -5.53 8.94
CA ILE A 40 1.15 -5.37 7.85
C ILE A 40 0.96 -6.46 6.80
N GLU A 41 0.68 -7.71 7.17
CA GLU A 41 0.38 -8.78 6.21
C GLU A 41 -0.86 -8.46 5.39
N GLU A 42 -1.98 -8.08 6.04
CA GLU A 42 -3.21 -7.63 5.36
C GLU A 42 -2.93 -6.44 4.42
N ALA A 43 -2.08 -5.49 4.84
CA ALA A 43 -1.68 -4.36 4.01
C ALA A 43 -0.89 -4.79 2.76
N ASN A 44 0.01 -5.76 2.89
CA ASN A 44 0.79 -6.29 1.76
C ASN A 44 -0.09 -7.07 0.77
N GLU A 45 -1.13 -7.77 1.26
CA GLU A 45 -2.10 -8.45 0.40
C GLU A 45 -2.88 -7.44 -0.46
N ALA A 46 -3.44 -6.40 0.17
CA ALA A 46 -4.12 -5.32 -0.55
C ALA A 46 -3.17 -4.61 -1.53
N MET A 47 -1.94 -4.31 -1.10
CA MET A 47 -0.91 -3.71 -1.95
C MET A 47 -0.60 -4.59 -3.16
N SER A 48 -0.50 -5.91 -2.98
CA SER A 48 -0.21 -6.85 -4.08
C SER A 48 -1.29 -6.84 -5.16
N ILE A 49 -2.55 -6.60 -4.78
CA ILE A 49 -3.65 -6.44 -5.75
C ILE A 49 -3.46 -5.13 -6.53
N ALA A 50 -3.24 -4.01 -5.85
CA ALA A 50 -3.04 -2.70 -6.48
C ALA A 50 -1.80 -2.70 -7.41
N HIS A 51 -0.70 -3.31 -6.96
CA HIS A 51 0.54 -3.40 -7.70
C HIS A 51 0.40 -4.22 -8.98
N ARG A 52 -0.44 -5.26 -8.98
CA ARG A 52 -0.71 -6.07 -10.18
C ARG A 52 -1.34 -5.22 -11.29
N TYR A 53 -2.35 -4.42 -10.97
CA TYR A 53 -2.95 -3.49 -11.92
C TYR A 53 -1.94 -2.47 -12.46
N GLN A 54 -1.07 -1.94 -11.60
CA GLN A 54 0.01 -1.05 -12.03
C GLN A 54 1.02 -1.77 -12.93
N THR A 55 1.36 -3.02 -12.62
CA THR A 55 2.30 -3.82 -13.41
C THR A 55 1.73 -4.10 -14.79
N ASP A 56 0.45 -4.45 -14.89
CA ASP A 56 -0.22 -4.69 -16.18
C ASP A 56 -0.22 -3.45 -17.06
N LEU A 57 -0.44 -2.26 -16.47
CA LEU A 57 -0.36 -0.98 -17.19
C LEU A 57 1.06 -0.72 -17.74
N VAL A 58 2.09 -0.86 -16.90
CA VAL A 58 3.49 -0.64 -17.29
C VAL A 58 3.92 -1.64 -18.36
N GLN A 59 3.53 -2.92 -18.21
CA GLN A 59 3.85 -3.95 -19.19
C GLN A 59 3.13 -3.72 -20.53
N GLY A 60 1.87 -3.28 -20.50
CA GLY A 60 1.12 -2.92 -21.71
C GLY A 60 1.79 -1.78 -22.46
N GLU A 61 2.16 -0.70 -21.75
CA GLU A 61 2.89 0.43 -22.33
C GLU A 61 4.22 -0.02 -22.95
N ALA A 62 4.98 -0.88 -22.26
CA ALA A 62 6.25 -1.44 -22.77
C ALA A 62 6.07 -2.31 -24.03
N ARG A 63 4.91 -2.93 -24.23
CA ARG A 63 4.55 -3.66 -25.47
C ARG A 63 4.08 -2.75 -26.60
N GLY A 64 3.99 -1.43 -26.37
CA GLY A 64 3.52 -0.44 -27.34
C GLY A 64 2.01 -0.20 -27.31
N GLU A 65 1.30 -0.70 -26.30
CA GLU A 65 -0.11 -0.39 -26.09
C GLU A 65 -0.23 1.07 -25.61
N LYS A 66 -1.08 1.88 -26.26
CA LYS A 66 -1.32 3.25 -25.80
C LYS A 66 -2.12 3.24 -24.51
N VAL A 67 -1.52 3.77 -23.44
CA VAL A 67 -2.21 4.07 -22.19
C VAL A 67 -2.76 5.49 -22.23
N GLU A 68 -4.06 5.65 -22.01
CA GLU A 68 -4.67 6.98 -21.92
C GLU A 68 -4.38 7.60 -20.54
N ILE A 69 -3.45 8.55 -20.50
CA ILE A 69 -3.09 9.24 -19.26
C ILE A 69 -4.20 10.23 -18.88
N ARG A 70 -4.84 9.98 -17.74
CA ARG A 70 -5.86 10.85 -17.14
C ARG A 70 -5.43 11.25 -15.73
N ILE A 71 -5.93 12.39 -15.25
CA ILE A 71 -5.69 12.85 -13.86
C ILE A 71 -6.07 11.77 -12.84
N LEU A 72 -7.17 11.05 -13.09
CA LEU A 72 -7.60 9.95 -12.22
C LEU A 72 -6.58 8.81 -12.14
N LEU A 73 -5.92 8.47 -13.26
CA LEU A 73 -4.88 7.45 -13.31
C LEU A 73 -3.63 7.92 -12.56
N ILE A 74 -3.22 9.18 -12.76
CA ILE A 74 -2.10 9.77 -12.02
C ILE A 74 -2.38 9.72 -10.52
N HIS A 75 -3.57 10.15 -10.10
CA HIS A 75 -3.99 10.09 -8.71
C HIS A 75 -4.01 8.66 -8.15
N ALA A 76 -4.40 7.68 -8.96
CA ALA A 76 -4.33 6.27 -8.57
C ALA A 76 -2.89 5.80 -8.32
N GLN A 77 -1.95 6.18 -9.19
CA GLN A 77 -0.52 5.90 -9.00
C GLN A 77 0.05 6.60 -7.75
N ASP A 78 -0.38 7.84 -7.46
CA ASP A 78 -0.02 8.54 -6.22
C ASP A 78 -0.48 7.76 -4.98
N HIS A 79 -1.72 7.26 -4.99
CA HIS A 79 -2.26 6.43 -3.91
C HIS A 79 -1.46 5.15 -3.70
N LEU A 80 -1.09 4.45 -4.78
CA LEU A 80 -0.26 3.25 -4.74
C LEU A 80 1.10 3.53 -4.12
N MET A 81 1.82 4.53 -4.63
CA MET A 81 3.18 4.84 -4.19
C MET A 81 3.22 5.33 -2.74
N ASN A 82 2.25 6.17 -2.35
CA ASN A 82 2.08 6.60 -0.97
C ASN A 82 1.82 5.42 -0.04
N ALA A 83 0.93 4.49 -0.42
CA ALA A 83 0.65 3.31 0.39
C ALA A 83 1.88 2.41 0.54
N MET A 84 2.68 2.21 -0.52
CA MET A 84 3.92 1.44 -0.47
C MET A 84 4.91 2.07 0.52
N THR A 85 5.12 3.38 0.41
CA THR A 85 6.02 4.13 1.30
C THR A 85 5.54 4.04 2.76
N VAL A 86 4.23 4.15 3.01
CA VAL A 86 3.66 4.05 4.36
C VAL A 86 3.85 2.65 4.94
N ILE A 87 3.71 1.58 4.15
CA ILE A 87 3.97 0.20 4.61
C ILE A 87 5.43 0.03 5.04
N ASP A 88 6.37 0.49 4.21
CA ASP A 88 7.79 0.36 4.51
C ASP A 88 8.17 1.13 5.78
N LEU A 89 7.68 2.36 5.93
CA LEU A 89 7.87 3.15 7.15
C LEU A 89 7.15 2.55 8.36
N ALA A 90 5.96 1.96 8.18
CA ALA A 90 5.22 1.33 9.26
C ALA A 90 6.00 0.14 9.85
N LYS A 91 6.64 -0.68 9.01
CA LYS A 91 7.52 -1.77 9.44
C LYS A 91 8.66 -1.24 10.32
N GLU A 92 9.36 -0.19 9.89
CA GLU A 92 10.43 0.43 10.68
C GLU A 92 9.92 1.01 12.00
N ILE A 93 8.76 1.67 12.00
CA ILE A 93 8.15 2.24 13.20
C ILE A 93 7.77 1.14 14.20
N ILE A 94 7.24 0.01 13.74
CA ILE A 94 6.94 -1.14 14.60
C ILE A 94 8.22 -1.65 15.27
N GLN A 95 9.33 -1.77 14.52
CA GLN A 95 10.63 -2.17 15.08
C GLN A 95 11.14 -1.18 16.12
N VAL A 96 10.96 0.13 15.89
CA VAL A 96 11.29 1.16 16.89
C VAL A 96 10.49 0.96 18.17
N TYR A 97 9.17 0.75 18.08
CA TYR A 97 8.34 0.52 19.27
C TYR A 97 8.71 -0.77 20.04
N LYS A 98 9.07 -1.85 19.32
CA LYS A 98 9.58 -3.08 19.97
C LYS A 98 10.82 -2.81 20.82
N LYS A 99 11.82 -2.12 20.24
CA LYS A 99 13.05 -1.78 20.96
C LYS A 99 12.81 -0.85 22.15
N VAL A 100 11.90 0.11 22.02
CA VAL A 100 11.56 1.02 23.13
C VAL A 100 10.89 0.26 24.28
N ASN A 101 10.01 -0.71 23.99
CA ASN A 101 9.39 -1.56 25.01
C ASN A 101 10.37 -2.52 25.69
N GLU A 102 11.43 -2.97 25.01
CA GLU A 102 12.47 -3.83 25.63
C GLU A 102 13.36 -3.08 26.63
N VAL A 103 13.43 -1.74 26.53
CA VAL A 103 14.27 -0.88 27.37
C VAL A 103 13.49 -0.29 28.56
N GLN A 104 12.17 -0.48 28.61
CA GLN A 104 11.30 -0.12 29.74
C GLN A 104 11.13 -1.28 30.73
#